data_AF-A0A0D3CU58-F1
#
_entry.id   AF-A0A0D3CU58-F1
#
_cell.length_a   1.000
_cell.length_b   1.000
_cell.length_c   1.000
_cell.angle_alpha   90.00
_cell.angle_beta   90.00
_cell.angle_gamma   90.00
#
_symmetry.space_group_name_H-M   'P 1'
#
loop_
_entity.id
_entity.type
_entity.pdbx_description
1 polymer ?
#
loop_
_entity_poly.entity_id
_entity_poly.type
_entity_poly.pdbx_seq_one_letter_code
_entity_poly.pdbx_strand_id
1 'polypeptide(L)'
;MAMTTNLLATSKAVKLHDVRFFSSFLSRPNHFLACRLPQSITRRVQTSLCYRETSFKAVSPEPEPSSVSDGVGITRFLKGKTYLVTGATGFLAKVLIEKLLRASPDIGKIFILIKSKDQESANKRLYDEIISSDLFNHLKQMHGRSYEEFMKSKLIPIIGDIGEDNLGVGSEIAAKISGEIDVVISCAGRTTFDDRYDLALNVNALGPGRLLSFAKDCKKLKLFLHISTAYVTGKKEGTVLEAPLCVGKNITSDLNVEHELKLASEAVRKFHGSGEIKKLKELGIQRAQHYGWENTYTFTKAMGETLIQTMREDVPVVIIRPSIIESSYKEPFPGWIQGIRMTDPMILAYGKGQISGFWGDSQSFLDIIPVDMVVNATIAAMAKHGCRNSDLKVYNVTSSSHAHPLRAGEYMDLAYQHLCDFPLTVIDLERWKFHSSLDGFTSSVFDIIAKQERGTTNEGGEAEESHTTLSFKGKRILDYFVSLARTYEPYAFFQARFDDTNTRSLIQEMSMEEIEMFDFDVKSIDWEHYIVNVHLPGLKRESLKERSN
;
A
#
# COMPACT_ATOMS: atom_id res chain seq x y z
N MET A 1 42.34 -0.73 11.30
CA MET A 1 41.56 0.52 11.40
C MET A 1 41.31 1.05 10.00
N ALA A 2 40.18 0.69 9.41
CA ALA A 2 39.64 1.31 8.20
C ALA A 2 38.12 1.04 8.25
N MET A 3 37.35 2.06 8.64
CA MET A 3 35.89 2.00 8.68
C MET A 3 35.36 2.05 7.24
N THR A 4 34.68 1.00 6.82
CA THR A 4 33.94 0.95 5.56
C THR A 4 32.51 1.43 5.82
N THR A 5 32.19 2.60 5.33
CA THR A 5 30.87 3.26 5.38
C THR A 5 29.88 2.54 4.45
N ASN A 6 28.87 1.89 5.01
CA ASN A 6 27.74 1.32 4.28
C ASN A 6 26.60 2.36 4.18
N LEU A 7 26.55 3.10 3.08
CA LEU A 7 25.36 3.79 2.60
C LEU A 7 24.59 2.89 1.62
N LEU A 8 23.26 3.04 1.59
CA LEU A 8 22.26 2.55 0.60
C LEU A 8 21.30 1.46 1.10
N ALA A 9 20.25 1.92 1.79
CA ALA A 9 18.93 1.31 1.75
C ALA A 9 18.04 2.17 0.83
N THR A 10 18.08 1.87 -0.47
CA THR A 10 17.05 2.24 -1.44
C THR A 10 16.45 0.95 -1.96
N SER A 11 15.14 0.91 -2.15
CA SER A 11 14.40 -0.19 -2.78
C SER A 11 15.13 -0.70 -4.02
N LYS A 12 15.88 -1.79 -3.89
CA LYS A 12 16.33 -2.55 -5.04
C LYS A 12 15.16 -3.45 -5.43
N ALA A 13 14.30 -2.92 -6.32
CA ALA A 13 13.86 -3.75 -7.42
C ALA A 13 15.12 -4.44 -7.97
N VAL A 14 15.05 -5.75 -8.21
CA VAL A 14 16.14 -6.46 -8.89
C VAL A 14 16.37 -5.75 -10.22
N LYS A 15 17.44 -4.94 -10.29
CA LYS A 15 17.89 -4.31 -11.53
C LYS A 15 18.30 -5.44 -12.49
N LEU A 16 17.41 -5.79 -13.40
CA LEU A 16 17.78 -6.38 -14.69
C LEU A 16 18.37 -5.26 -15.55
N HIS A 17 19.62 -4.86 -15.26
CA HIS A 17 20.43 -4.30 -16.34
C HIS A 17 20.71 -5.47 -17.31
N ASP A 18 20.50 -5.22 -18.60
CA ASP A 18 20.63 -6.16 -19.75
C ASP A 18 19.37 -6.90 -20.22
N VAL A 19 18.25 -6.18 -20.35
CA VAL A 19 17.21 -6.54 -21.32
C VAL A 19 17.10 -5.43 -22.37
N ARG A 20 17.95 -5.48 -23.40
CA ARG A 20 17.64 -4.85 -24.69
C ARG A 20 17.07 -5.93 -25.61
N PHE A 21 15.82 -5.76 -26.00
CA PHE A 21 15.29 -6.41 -27.21
C PHE A 21 14.94 -5.29 -28.19
N PHE A 22 15.48 -5.42 -29.40
CA PHE A 22 15.26 -4.48 -30.49
C PHE A 22 13.76 -4.41 -30.82
N SER A 23 13.21 -3.20 -30.85
CA SER A 23 12.09 -2.88 -31.72
C SER A 23 12.42 -1.58 -32.43
N SER A 24 12.62 -1.67 -33.74
CA SER A 24 12.81 -0.52 -34.62
C SER A 24 11.56 0.37 -34.59
N PHE A 25 11.63 1.49 -33.88
CA PHE A 25 10.62 2.54 -33.98
C PHE A 25 11.02 3.55 -35.06
N LEU A 26 10.19 3.65 -36.10
CA LEU A 26 10.10 4.84 -36.92
C LEU A 26 9.06 5.77 -36.27
N SER A 27 9.55 6.91 -35.81
CA SER A 27 8.83 7.98 -35.13
C SER A 27 7.81 8.67 -36.04
N ARG A 28 6.58 8.95 -35.55
CA ARG A 28 5.84 10.20 -35.85
C ARG A 28 4.85 10.56 -34.72
N PRO A 29 4.53 11.87 -34.53
CA PRO A 29 4.03 12.41 -33.27
C PRO A 29 2.50 12.64 -33.22
N ASN A 30 1.98 12.66 -31.98
CA ASN A 30 0.77 13.29 -31.42
C ASN A 30 -0.41 13.65 -32.36
N HIS A 31 -1.61 13.17 -31.99
CA HIS A 31 -2.80 14.04 -31.87
C HIS A 31 -3.87 13.39 -30.97
N PHE A 32 -4.18 14.07 -29.86
CA PHE A 32 -5.46 13.91 -29.14
C PHE A 32 -6.59 14.29 -30.08
N LEU A 33 -7.64 13.47 -30.18
CA LEU A 33 -9.02 13.90 -30.44
C LEU A 33 -9.99 12.77 -30.06
N ALA A 34 -11.08 13.17 -29.42
CA ALA A 34 -12.21 12.35 -28.99
C ALA A 34 -12.81 11.55 -30.16
N CYS A 35 -13.18 10.30 -29.90
CA CYS A 35 -14.02 9.52 -30.80
C CYS A 35 -15.34 9.12 -30.12
N ARG A 36 -16.40 9.39 -30.87
CA ARG A 36 -17.82 9.28 -30.54
C ARG A 36 -18.25 7.81 -30.44
N LEU A 37 -19.19 7.55 -29.53
CA LEU A 37 -19.98 6.33 -29.45
C LEU A 37 -20.78 6.09 -30.76
N PRO A 38 -20.85 4.87 -31.30
CA PRO A 38 -21.80 4.53 -32.36
C PRO A 38 -23.20 4.31 -31.80
N GLN A 39 -24.19 4.90 -32.47
CA GLN A 39 -25.62 4.68 -32.27
C GLN A 39 -26.12 3.40 -32.96
N SER A 40 -27.31 2.96 -32.51
CA SER A 40 -28.17 1.85 -32.96
C SER A 40 -27.87 0.51 -32.26
N ILE A 41 -28.80 -0.07 -31.50
CA ILE A 41 -30.05 -0.67 -31.98
C ILE A 41 -31.25 -0.29 -31.06
N THR A 42 -32.26 0.37 -31.63
CA THR A 42 -33.58 0.56 -31.03
C THR A 42 -34.44 -0.70 -31.14
N ARG A 43 -34.78 -1.33 -30.01
CA ARG A 43 -35.95 -2.23 -29.91
C ARG A 43 -37.14 -1.45 -29.37
N ARG A 44 -38.20 -1.34 -30.18
CA ARG A 44 -39.51 -0.82 -29.80
C ARG A 44 -40.12 -1.72 -28.71
N VAL A 45 -40.38 -1.16 -27.53
CA VAL A 45 -41.32 -1.71 -26.56
C VAL A 45 -42.50 -0.75 -26.50
N GLN A 46 -43.68 -1.29 -26.82
CA GLN A 46 -44.94 -0.58 -26.95
C GLN A 46 -45.56 -0.45 -25.55
N THR A 47 -45.62 0.77 -25.01
CA THR A 47 -46.28 1.04 -23.72
C THR A 47 -47.76 1.34 -23.95
N SER A 48 -48.63 0.43 -23.52
CA SER A 48 -50.06 0.68 -23.36
C SER A 48 -50.31 1.43 -22.05
N LEU A 49 -50.77 2.68 -22.13
CA LEU A 49 -51.31 3.41 -20.99
C LEU A 49 -52.60 2.73 -20.50
N CYS A 50 -52.65 2.35 -19.23
CA CYS A 50 -53.88 2.11 -18.49
C CYS A 50 -53.87 2.97 -17.24
N TYR A 51 -54.75 3.97 -17.22
CA TYR A 51 -55.09 4.75 -16.03
C TYR A 51 -55.74 3.83 -14.99
N ARG A 52 -55.23 3.84 -13.75
CA ARG A 52 -55.98 3.44 -12.56
C ARG A 52 -55.77 4.47 -11.47
N GLU A 53 -56.85 5.15 -11.11
CA GLU A 53 -56.98 5.93 -9.90
C GLU A 53 -56.93 5.01 -8.67
N THR A 54 -56.15 5.38 -7.66
CA THR A 54 -56.35 4.88 -6.29
C THR A 54 -55.91 5.92 -5.26
N SER A 55 -56.94 6.53 -4.65
CA SER A 55 -57.09 6.97 -3.25
C SER A 55 -55.88 7.50 -2.47
N PHE A 56 -55.97 8.78 -2.09
CA PHE A 56 -55.19 9.40 -1.02
C PHE A 56 -55.39 8.69 0.33
N LYS A 57 -54.29 8.29 0.98
CA LYS A 57 -54.22 8.06 2.42
C LYS A 57 -53.30 9.10 3.04
N ALA A 58 -53.75 9.68 4.15
CA ALA A 58 -53.06 10.72 4.91
C ALA A 58 -51.69 10.27 5.40
N VAL A 59 -50.68 11.10 5.17
CA VAL A 59 -49.31 10.97 5.67
C VAL A 59 -49.25 11.66 7.03
N SER A 60 -48.85 10.91 8.06
CA SER A 60 -48.50 11.47 9.38
C SER A 60 -47.21 12.29 9.28
N PRO A 61 -47.00 13.34 10.09
CA PRO A 61 -45.83 14.20 9.98
C PRO A 61 -44.56 13.39 10.22
N GLU A 62 -43.61 13.46 9.30
CA GLU A 62 -42.24 13.01 9.52
C GLU A 62 -41.63 13.80 10.70
N PRO A 63 -40.81 13.15 11.55
CA PRO A 63 -40.10 13.86 12.60
C PRO A 63 -39.15 14.88 11.97
N GLU A 64 -39.11 16.08 12.54
CA GLU A 64 -38.21 17.16 12.10
C GLU A 64 -36.75 16.68 11.98
N PRO A 65 -35.97 17.22 11.01
CA PRO A 65 -34.59 16.84 10.85
C PRO A 65 -33.83 17.14 12.15
N SER A 66 -33.35 16.06 12.77
CA SER A 66 -32.34 16.10 13.82
C SER A 66 -31.22 17.05 13.41
N SER A 67 -30.82 17.92 14.34
CA SER A 67 -29.65 18.80 14.29
C SER A 67 -28.62 18.39 13.24
N VAL A 68 -28.30 19.29 12.30
CA VAL A 68 -27.15 19.14 11.39
C VAL A 68 -25.95 18.72 12.24
N SER A 69 -25.47 17.50 12.05
CA SER A 69 -24.28 17.00 12.74
C SER A 69 -23.12 17.91 12.35
N ASP A 70 -22.46 18.54 13.34
CA ASP A 70 -21.24 19.35 13.14
C ASP A 70 -20.04 18.53 12.59
N GLY A 71 -20.26 17.26 12.23
CA GLY A 71 -19.26 16.33 11.73
C GLY A 71 -18.23 15.95 12.79
N VAL A 72 -17.12 15.35 12.33
CA VAL A 72 -15.97 15.03 13.20
C VAL A 72 -15.00 16.22 13.36
N GLY A 73 -15.20 17.29 12.59
CA GLY A 73 -14.45 18.55 12.63
C GLY A 73 -13.07 18.47 11.98
N ILE A 74 -12.94 17.82 10.82
CA ILE A 74 -11.66 17.53 10.15
C ILE A 74 -10.83 18.80 9.93
N THR A 75 -11.32 19.75 9.15
CA THR A 75 -10.57 20.97 8.80
C THR A 75 -10.24 21.82 10.04
N ARG A 76 -11.19 21.90 10.99
CA ARG A 76 -10.99 22.56 12.29
C ARG A 76 -9.88 21.92 13.10
N PHE A 77 -9.78 20.59 13.09
CA PHE A 77 -8.72 19.88 13.79
C PHE A 77 -7.36 20.12 13.14
N LEU A 78 -7.25 20.04 11.80
CA LEU A 78 -5.98 20.17 11.07
C LEU A 78 -5.36 21.57 11.17
N LYS A 79 -6.20 22.60 11.25
CA LYS A 79 -5.78 24.00 11.26
C LYS A 79 -4.72 24.29 12.33
N GLY A 80 -3.57 24.81 11.89
CA GLY A 80 -2.46 25.22 12.75
C GLY A 80 -1.71 24.09 13.45
N LYS A 81 -2.07 22.81 13.21
CA LYS A 81 -1.41 21.66 13.85
C LYS A 81 -0.04 21.39 13.27
N THR A 82 0.87 20.95 14.12
CA THR A 82 2.23 20.56 13.72
C THR A 82 2.41 19.05 13.81
N TYR A 83 3.06 18.48 12.80
CA TYR A 83 3.12 17.03 12.59
C TYR A 83 4.57 16.53 12.59
N LEU A 84 4.78 15.32 13.10
CA LEU A 84 5.97 14.53 12.78
C LEU A 84 5.55 13.34 11.92
N VAL A 85 6.06 13.27 10.70
CA VAL A 85 5.77 12.17 9.76
C VAL A 85 7.03 11.36 9.51
N THR A 86 6.94 10.05 9.77
CA THR A 86 7.98 9.09 9.41
C THR A 86 7.61 8.37 8.11
N GLY A 87 8.61 8.02 7.30
CA GLY A 87 8.36 7.30 6.04
C GLY A 87 7.73 8.17 4.95
N ALA A 88 7.87 9.50 5.05
CA ALA A 88 7.26 10.48 4.16
C ALA A 88 7.60 10.31 2.67
N THR A 89 8.72 9.66 2.35
CA THR A 89 9.09 9.38 0.96
C THR A 89 8.50 8.08 0.42
N GLY A 90 7.75 7.35 1.26
CA GLY A 90 6.96 6.19 0.87
C GLY A 90 5.61 6.59 0.27
N PHE A 91 5.02 5.67 -0.48
CA PHE A 91 3.80 5.86 -1.27
C PHE A 91 2.63 6.45 -0.48
N LEU A 92 2.14 5.78 0.57
CA LEU A 92 0.99 6.25 1.35
C LEU A 92 1.26 7.60 2.02
N ALA A 93 2.44 7.77 2.63
CA ALA A 93 2.76 8.99 3.37
C ALA A 93 2.84 10.23 2.46
N LYS A 94 3.30 10.08 1.21
CA LYS A 94 3.27 11.19 0.24
C LYS A 94 1.85 11.64 -0.08
N VAL A 95 0.93 10.70 -0.34
CA VAL A 95 -0.49 11.03 -0.60
C VAL A 95 -1.13 11.68 0.61
N LEU A 96 -0.79 11.20 1.81
CA LEU A 96 -1.24 11.83 3.06
C LEU A 96 -0.75 13.28 3.19
N ILE A 97 0.54 13.53 2.94
CA ILE A 97 1.11 14.89 2.97
C ILE A 97 0.47 15.79 1.91
N GLU A 98 0.28 15.29 0.69
CA GLU A 98 -0.42 16.00 -0.39
C GLU A 98 -1.82 16.41 0.06
N LYS A 99 -2.61 15.45 0.57
CA LYS A 99 -3.99 15.71 1.00
C LYS A 99 -4.05 16.69 2.17
N LEU A 100 -3.17 16.56 3.16
CA LEU A 100 -3.09 17.49 4.30
C LEU A 100 -2.84 18.92 3.83
N LEU A 101 -1.85 19.12 2.95
CA LEU A 101 -1.50 20.45 2.43
C LEU A 101 -2.58 21.03 1.50
N ARG A 102 -3.23 20.19 0.70
CA ARG A 102 -4.28 20.60 -0.24
C ARG A 102 -5.59 20.93 0.48
N ALA A 103 -6.01 20.11 1.44
CA ALA A 103 -7.27 20.27 2.14
C ALA A 103 -7.21 21.29 3.29
N SER A 104 -6.02 21.53 3.88
CA SER A 104 -5.81 22.54 4.93
C SER A 104 -4.47 23.25 4.72
N PRO A 105 -4.40 24.26 3.82
CA PRO A 105 -3.18 25.06 3.60
C PRO A 105 -2.70 25.81 4.86
N ASP A 106 -3.60 26.00 5.83
CA ASP A 106 -3.38 26.63 7.13
C ASP A 106 -2.88 25.65 8.23
N ILE A 107 -2.57 24.40 7.87
CA ILE A 107 -1.81 23.47 8.72
C ILE A 107 -0.48 24.09 9.16
N GLY A 108 0.05 23.67 10.30
CA GLY A 108 1.36 24.10 10.79
C GLY A 108 2.52 23.49 10.00
N LYS A 109 3.62 23.17 10.68
CA LYS A 109 4.77 22.51 10.05
C LYS A 109 4.56 21.00 10.01
N ILE A 110 5.11 20.35 9.00
CA ILE A 110 5.26 18.91 8.92
C ILE A 110 6.76 18.61 9.00
N PHE A 111 7.21 18.18 10.18
CA PHE A 111 8.54 17.65 10.37
C PHE A 111 8.62 16.27 9.72
N ILE A 112 9.55 16.10 8.79
CA ILE A 112 9.71 14.86 8.03
C ILE A 112 11.01 14.18 8.45
N LEU A 113 10.91 12.98 9.01
CA LEU A 113 12.09 12.17 9.31
C LEU A 113 12.66 11.54 8.03
N ILE A 114 13.89 11.90 7.67
CA ILE A 114 14.61 11.42 6.48
C ILE A 114 15.92 10.76 6.90
N LYS A 115 16.10 9.49 6.50
CA LYS A 115 17.38 8.79 6.65
C LYS A 115 18.44 9.42 5.73
N SER A 116 19.42 10.10 6.30
CA SER A 116 20.43 10.83 5.53
C SER A 116 21.73 10.93 6.32
N LYS A 117 22.85 11.15 5.62
CA LYS A 117 24.16 11.39 6.24
C LYS A 117 24.34 12.82 6.75
N ASP A 118 23.70 13.78 6.09
CA ASP A 118 23.82 15.21 6.35
C ASP A 118 22.54 15.94 5.91
N GLN A 119 22.41 17.21 6.32
CA GLN A 119 21.21 18.02 6.11
C GLN A 119 21.03 18.39 4.64
N GLU A 120 22.12 18.60 3.91
CA GLU A 120 22.08 18.86 2.47
C GLU A 120 21.46 17.68 1.71
N SER A 121 21.90 16.47 2.02
CA SER A 121 21.37 15.24 1.45
C SER A 121 19.90 15.02 1.86
N ALA A 122 19.51 15.38 3.08
CA ALA A 122 18.11 15.31 3.50
C ALA A 122 17.23 16.30 2.73
N ASN A 123 17.69 17.55 2.54
CA ASN A 123 17.01 18.58 1.75
C ASN A 123 16.89 18.16 0.28
N LYS A 124 17.95 17.58 -0.29
CA LYS A 124 17.94 17.07 -1.66
C LYS A 124 16.91 15.94 -1.82
N ARG A 125 16.87 14.99 -0.89
CA ARG A 125 15.87 13.92 -0.90
C ARG A 125 14.45 14.45 -0.76
N LEU A 126 14.22 15.44 0.12
CA LEU A 126 12.92 16.11 0.21
C LEU A 126 12.50 16.72 -1.13
N TYR A 127 13.41 17.41 -1.80
CA TYR A 127 13.12 18.03 -3.10
C TYR A 127 12.84 16.99 -4.18
N ASP A 128 13.74 16.02 -4.36
CA ASP A 128 13.67 15.03 -5.43
C ASP A 128 12.54 14.03 -5.24
N GLU A 129 12.29 13.58 -4.00
CA GLU A 129 11.31 12.52 -3.74
C GLU A 129 9.90 13.06 -3.47
N ILE A 130 9.76 14.32 -3.03
CA ILE A 130 8.46 14.89 -2.62
C ILE A 130 8.13 16.16 -3.42
N ILE A 131 8.89 17.25 -3.28
CA ILE A 131 8.50 18.56 -3.84
C ILE A 131 8.41 18.54 -5.38
N SER A 132 9.29 17.78 -6.04
CA SER A 132 9.30 17.67 -7.50
C SER A 132 8.39 16.56 -8.05
N SER A 133 7.76 15.76 -7.19
CA SER A 133 6.89 14.65 -7.61
C SER A 133 5.62 15.15 -8.30
N ASP A 134 5.21 14.43 -9.35
CA ASP A 134 3.97 14.68 -10.08
C ASP A 134 2.71 14.58 -9.22
N LEU A 135 2.77 13.85 -8.10
CA LEU A 135 1.72 13.80 -7.08
C LEU A 135 1.26 15.20 -6.64
N PHE A 136 2.21 16.12 -6.47
CA PHE A 136 1.95 17.47 -5.95
C PHE A 136 1.59 18.49 -7.04
N ASN A 137 1.31 18.04 -8.28
CA ASN A 137 0.97 18.93 -9.39
C ASN A 137 -0.27 19.78 -9.11
N HIS A 138 -1.27 19.27 -8.38
CA HIS A 138 -2.44 20.05 -8.03
C HIS A 138 -2.09 21.21 -7.07
N LEU A 139 -1.30 20.94 -6.02
CA LEU A 139 -0.75 21.98 -5.15
C LEU A 139 0.10 23.00 -5.93
N LYS A 140 0.88 22.53 -6.90
CA LYS A 140 1.66 23.41 -7.78
C LYS A 140 0.78 24.34 -8.61
N GLN A 141 -0.38 23.86 -9.08
CA GLN A 141 -1.37 24.69 -9.77
C GLN A 141 -2.02 25.69 -8.82
N MET A 142 -2.40 25.27 -7.60
CA MET A 142 -3.02 26.14 -6.59
C MET A 142 -2.12 27.30 -6.17
N HIS A 143 -0.82 27.04 -5.96
CA HIS A 143 0.12 28.04 -5.43
C HIS A 143 0.95 28.76 -6.51
N GLY A 144 0.92 28.28 -7.76
CA GLY A 144 1.63 28.88 -8.88
C GLY A 144 3.12 29.10 -8.58
N ARG A 145 3.60 30.35 -8.73
CA ARG A 145 5.02 30.72 -8.49
C ARG A 145 5.47 30.54 -7.04
N SER A 146 4.53 30.58 -6.09
CA SER A 146 4.80 30.43 -4.66
C SER A 146 4.81 28.97 -4.20
N TYR A 147 4.63 27.99 -5.10
CA TYR A 147 4.58 26.57 -4.75
C TYR A 147 5.81 26.09 -3.97
N GLU A 148 7.02 26.33 -4.48
CA GLU A 148 8.22 25.85 -3.79
C GLU A 148 8.43 26.52 -2.43
N GLU A 149 8.13 27.83 -2.33
CA GLU A 149 8.20 28.57 -1.08
C GLU A 149 7.20 28.02 -0.06
N PHE A 150 5.96 27.79 -0.49
CA PHE A 150 4.92 27.16 0.32
C PHE A 150 5.38 25.79 0.81
N MET A 151 5.84 24.90 -0.08
CA MET A 151 6.30 23.56 0.29
C MET A 151 7.47 23.61 1.28
N LYS A 152 8.47 24.47 1.06
CA LYS A 152 9.63 24.64 1.96
C LYS A 152 9.23 25.25 3.31
N SER A 153 8.20 26.08 3.36
CA SER A 153 7.67 26.64 4.61
C SER A 153 6.92 25.60 5.46
N LYS A 154 6.31 24.59 4.81
CA LYS A 154 5.52 23.56 5.47
C LYS A 154 6.34 22.32 5.80
N LEU A 155 7.23 21.88 4.91
CA LEU A 155 7.96 20.61 5.04
C LEU A 155 9.36 20.84 5.60
N ILE A 156 9.60 20.40 6.83
CA ILE A 156 10.87 20.59 7.53
C ILE A 156 11.60 19.25 7.68
N PRO A 157 12.65 18.97 6.90
CA PRO A 157 13.34 17.70 6.95
C PRO A 157 14.24 17.59 8.19
N ILE A 158 14.13 16.47 8.89
CA ILE A 158 14.92 16.10 10.07
C ILE A 158 15.68 14.82 9.74
N ILE A 159 16.99 14.83 9.97
CA ILE A 159 17.81 13.62 9.82
C ILE A 159 17.48 12.66 10.95
N GLY A 160 17.15 11.42 10.60
CA GLY A 160 17.01 10.35 11.59
C GLY A 160 16.50 9.03 11.00
N ASP A 161 16.48 8.01 11.86
CA ASP A 161 16.05 6.64 11.56
C ASP A 161 15.26 6.07 12.74
N ILE A 162 14.04 5.59 12.50
CA ILE A 162 13.21 4.93 13.53
C ILE A 162 13.84 3.63 14.08
N GLY A 163 14.81 3.06 13.36
CA GLY A 163 15.61 1.92 13.81
C GLY A 163 16.71 2.28 14.81
N GLU A 164 16.96 3.56 15.05
CA GLU A 164 17.98 4.05 15.98
C GLU A 164 17.34 4.59 17.27
N ASP A 165 18.11 4.54 18.36
CA ASP A 165 17.68 5.11 19.63
C ASP A 165 17.53 6.64 19.50
N ASN A 166 16.54 7.21 20.20
CA ASN A 166 16.10 8.60 20.02
C ASN A 166 15.83 8.97 18.55
N LEU A 167 15.43 7.99 17.72
CA LEU A 167 15.15 8.15 16.30
C LEU A 167 16.37 8.60 15.47
N GLY A 168 17.58 8.46 16.00
CA GLY A 168 18.81 9.01 15.38
C GLY A 168 18.83 10.55 15.35
N VAL A 169 17.95 11.22 16.11
CA VAL A 169 17.85 12.68 16.16
C VAL A 169 18.69 13.21 17.33
N GLY A 170 19.53 14.22 17.07
CA GLY A 170 20.31 14.89 18.12
C GLY A 170 19.42 15.49 19.22
N SER A 171 19.86 15.40 20.47
CA SER A 171 19.06 15.78 21.66
C SER A 171 18.51 17.20 21.62
N GLU A 172 19.29 18.16 21.12
CA GLU A 172 18.86 19.56 20.97
C GLU A 172 17.70 19.71 19.97
N ILE A 173 17.79 19.03 18.82
CA ILE A 173 16.74 19.03 17.80
C ILE A 173 15.50 18.32 18.33
N ALA A 174 15.68 17.16 18.97
CA ALA A 174 14.60 16.39 19.56
C ALA A 174 13.83 17.21 20.60
N ALA A 175 14.53 17.91 21.50
CA ALA A 175 13.92 18.79 22.50
C ALA A 175 13.19 19.99 21.88
N LYS A 176 13.73 20.54 20.79
CA LYS A 176 13.09 21.66 20.08
C LYS A 176 11.77 21.23 19.45
N ILE A 177 11.79 20.14 18.67
CA ILE A 177 10.60 19.73 17.90
C ILE A 177 9.52 19.12 18.79
N SER A 178 9.88 18.44 19.89
CA SER A 178 8.89 17.89 20.84
C SER A 178 8.04 18.98 21.51
N GLY A 179 8.55 20.22 21.60
CA GLY A 179 7.78 21.38 22.08
C GLY A 179 6.76 21.94 21.08
N GLU A 180 6.81 21.52 19.81
CA GLU A 180 5.94 22.02 18.73
C GLU A 180 4.92 20.98 18.24
N ILE A 181 5.23 19.68 18.30
CA ILE A 181 4.42 18.62 17.68
C ILE A 181 3.07 18.40 18.37
N ASP A 182 1.99 18.45 17.59
CA ASP A 182 0.63 18.05 17.99
C ASP A 182 0.32 16.59 17.61
N VAL A 183 0.78 16.11 16.45
CA VAL A 183 0.44 14.77 15.96
C VAL A 183 1.67 14.04 15.45
N VAL A 184 1.87 12.80 15.90
CA VAL A 184 2.92 11.92 15.39
C VAL A 184 2.29 10.88 14.47
N ILE A 185 2.76 10.80 13.22
CA ILE A 185 2.30 9.86 12.19
C ILE A 185 3.42 8.86 11.89
N SER A 186 3.22 7.65 12.41
CA SER A 186 4.08 6.49 12.25
C SER A 186 3.71 5.72 10.98
N CYS A 187 4.31 6.09 9.84
CA CYS A 187 4.11 5.41 8.56
C CYS A 187 5.38 4.71 8.03
N ALA A 188 6.54 4.92 8.67
CA ALA A 188 7.76 4.20 8.31
C ALA A 188 7.64 2.70 8.65
N GLY A 189 8.11 1.86 7.73
CA GLY A 189 8.15 0.42 7.89
C GLY A 189 8.90 -0.27 6.77
N ARG A 190 9.34 -1.50 7.01
CA ARG A 190 9.89 -2.41 6.00
C ARG A 190 8.75 -3.30 5.53
N THR A 191 8.41 -3.23 4.24
CA THR A 191 7.26 -3.94 3.65
C THR A 191 7.64 -5.18 2.86
N THR A 192 8.91 -5.57 2.90
CA THR A 192 9.41 -6.80 2.24
C THR A 192 8.97 -8.02 3.04
N PHE A 193 8.26 -8.96 2.42
CA PHE A 193 7.68 -10.12 3.12
C PHE A 193 8.75 -11.08 3.68
N ASP A 194 9.88 -11.23 2.98
CA ASP A 194 11.00 -12.09 3.37
C ASP A 194 12.23 -11.27 3.81
N ASP A 195 12.03 -10.14 4.50
CA ASP A 195 13.15 -9.29 4.92
C ASP A 195 14.07 -9.95 5.97
N ARG A 196 15.27 -9.39 6.15
CA ARG A 196 16.22 -9.80 7.18
C ARG A 196 15.56 -9.62 8.56
N TYR A 197 15.45 -10.70 9.34
CA TYR A 197 14.60 -10.71 10.51
C TYR A 197 14.93 -9.65 11.56
N ASP A 198 16.22 -9.45 11.86
CA ASP A 198 16.71 -8.43 12.80
C ASP A 198 16.35 -7.01 12.34
N LEU A 199 16.47 -6.71 11.05
CA LEU A 199 16.12 -5.39 10.50
C LEU A 199 14.62 -5.17 10.49
N ALA A 200 13.83 -6.21 10.17
CA ALA A 200 12.38 -6.14 10.20
C ALA A 200 11.88 -5.91 11.63
N LEU A 201 12.39 -6.63 12.62
CA LEU A 201 12.10 -6.42 14.04
C LEU A 201 12.47 -5.01 14.49
N ASN A 202 13.70 -4.57 14.18
CA ASN A 202 14.19 -3.27 14.63
C ASN A 202 13.34 -2.10 14.10
N VAL A 203 12.84 -2.21 12.87
CA VAL A 203 12.05 -1.13 12.24
C VAL A 203 10.55 -1.29 12.50
N ASN A 204 9.96 -2.46 12.26
CA ASN A 204 8.51 -2.63 12.32
C ASN A 204 7.98 -2.88 13.73
N ALA A 205 8.77 -3.53 14.60
CA ALA A 205 8.38 -3.79 15.98
C ALA A 205 8.89 -2.67 16.92
N LEU A 206 10.21 -2.49 16.99
CA LEU A 206 10.80 -1.50 17.91
C LEU A 206 10.61 -0.05 17.46
N GLY A 207 10.64 0.21 16.15
CA GLY A 207 10.52 1.58 15.61
C GLY A 207 9.27 2.33 16.08
N PRO A 208 8.06 1.74 16.00
CA PRO A 208 6.86 2.37 16.56
C PRO A 208 6.95 2.61 18.07
N GLY A 209 7.57 1.70 18.83
CA GLY A 209 7.82 1.86 20.27
C GLY A 209 8.75 3.05 20.56
N ARG A 210 9.87 3.18 19.85
CA ARG A 210 10.79 4.33 19.98
C ARG A 210 10.11 5.65 19.65
N LEU A 211 9.31 5.67 18.58
CA LEU A 211 8.57 6.85 18.15
C LEU A 211 7.46 7.22 19.14
N LEU A 212 6.81 6.23 19.76
CA LEU A 212 5.84 6.44 20.82
C LEU A 212 6.49 6.99 22.09
N SER A 213 7.68 6.50 22.46
CA SER A 213 8.47 7.08 23.56
C SER A 213 8.79 8.55 23.29
N PHE A 214 9.25 8.89 22.08
CA PHE A 214 9.45 10.29 21.68
C PHE A 214 8.14 11.11 21.74
N ALA A 215 7.01 10.52 21.35
CA ALA A 215 5.72 11.18 21.40
C ALA A 215 5.30 11.53 22.84
N LYS A 216 5.63 10.70 23.83
CA LYS A 216 5.36 11.00 25.25
C LYS A 216 6.09 12.26 25.75
N ASP A 217 7.23 12.59 25.16
CA ASP A 217 7.96 13.81 25.49
C ASP A 217 7.33 15.06 24.84
N CYS A 218 6.36 14.89 23.93
CA CYS A 218 5.70 15.99 23.23
C CYS A 218 4.56 16.58 24.06
N LYS A 219 4.79 17.75 24.68
CA LYS A 219 3.83 18.40 25.59
C LYS A 219 2.51 18.83 24.94
N LYS A 220 2.49 19.01 23.62
CA LYS A 220 1.30 19.41 22.85
C LYS A 220 0.60 18.23 22.20
N LEU A 221 1.09 17.00 22.40
CA LEU A 221 0.59 15.82 21.69
C LEU A 221 -0.92 15.68 21.89
N LYS A 222 -1.60 15.53 20.75
CA LYS A 222 -3.02 15.25 20.61
C LYS A 222 -3.26 13.81 20.21
N LEU A 223 -2.39 13.25 19.37
CA LEU A 223 -2.56 11.90 18.85
C LEU A 223 -1.25 11.28 18.39
N PHE A 224 -1.08 9.99 18.68
CA PHE A 224 -0.14 9.12 18.00
C PHE A 224 -0.89 8.23 17.01
N LEU A 225 -0.62 8.39 15.72
CA LEU A 225 -1.24 7.61 14.65
C LEU A 225 -0.24 6.60 14.08
N HIS A 226 -0.61 5.33 13.99
CA HIS A 226 0.21 4.28 13.40
C HIS A 226 -0.45 3.63 12.20
N ILE A 227 0.26 3.60 11.08
CA ILE A 227 -0.13 2.81 9.91
C ILE A 227 0.41 1.40 10.09
N SER A 228 -0.51 0.45 10.22
CA SER A 228 -0.24 -0.98 10.26
C SER A 228 -0.67 -1.67 8.96
N THR A 229 -1.25 -2.87 9.04
CA THR A 229 -1.84 -3.60 7.92
C THR A 229 -2.97 -4.49 8.42
N ALA A 230 -4.01 -4.73 7.62
CA ALA A 230 -5.10 -5.63 7.96
C ALA A 230 -4.60 -7.07 8.23
N TYR A 231 -3.49 -7.46 7.61
CA TYR A 231 -2.92 -8.81 7.70
C TYR A 231 -2.08 -9.09 8.96
N VAL A 232 -2.08 -8.20 9.96
CA VAL A 232 -1.40 -8.44 11.25
C VAL A 232 -2.03 -9.56 12.07
N THR A 233 -3.15 -10.14 11.65
CA THR A 233 -3.87 -11.18 12.39
C THR A 233 -3.44 -12.60 12.05
N GLY A 234 -2.39 -12.78 11.24
CA GLY A 234 -1.84 -14.07 10.87
C GLY A 234 -2.82 -14.94 10.08
N LYS A 235 -2.76 -16.26 10.26
CA LYS A 235 -3.56 -17.30 9.59
C LYS A 235 -5.02 -17.36 10.06
N LYS A 236 -5.55 -16.28 10.62
CA LYS A 236 -6.91 -16.26 11.15
C LYS A 236 -7.92 -16.34 10.01
N GLU A 237 -8.83 -17.30 10.11
CA GLU A 237 -9.96 -17.46 9.17
C GLU A 237 -11.22 -16.74 9.68
N GLY A 238 -12.16 -16.51 8.77
CA GLY A 238 -13.45 -15.88 9.08
C GLY A 238 -13.36 -14.37 9.25
N THR A 239 -14.06 -13.80 10.23
CA THR A 239 -14.14 -12.35 10.41
C THR A 239 -13.06 -11.84 11.37
N VAL A 240 -12.29 -10.86 10.90
CA VAL A 240 -11.20 -10.21 11.63
C VAL A 240 -11.67 -8.85 12.14
N LEU A 241 -11.86 -8.72 13.45
CA LEU A 241 -12.40 -7.53 14.11
C LEU A 241 -11.40 -6.36 14.18
N GLU A 242 -11.93 -5.13 14.21
CA GLU A 242 -11.18 -3.90 14.54
C GLU A 242 -10.84 -3.79 16.03
N ALA A 243 -10.11 -4.79 16.53
CA ALA A 243 -9.67 -4.88 17.91
C ALA A 243 -8.15 -4.66 18.03
N PRO A 244 -7.69 -4.02 19.12
CA PRO A 244 -6.26 -3.96 19.46
C PRO A 244 -5.66 -5.37 19.59
N LEU A 245 -4.42 -5.57 19.16
CA LEU A 245 -3.74 -6.85 19.37
C LEU A 245 -3.25 -6.96 20.82
N CYS A 246 -3.55 -8.09 21.46
CA CYS A 246 -3.25 -8.38 22.85
C CYS A 246 -2.73 -9.82 22.97
N VAL A 247 -1.43 -9.98 23.24
CA VAL A 247 -0.78 -11.28 23.48
C VAL A 247 -1.55 -12.05 24.55
N GLY A 248 -1.82 -13.33 24.28
CA GLY A 248 -2.56 -14.20 25.20
C GLY A 248 -4.06 -13.95 25.29
N LYS A 249 -4.60 -12.95 24.58
CA LYS A 249 -6.06 -12.73 24.47
C LYS A 249 -6.58 -13.03 23.07
N ASN A 250 -6.08 -12.32 22.07
CA ASN A 250 -6.57 -12.43 20.69
C ASN A 250 -5.46 -12.64 19.65
N ILE A 251 -4.21 -12.74 20.09
CA ILE A 251 -3.08 -13.27 19.33
C ILE A 251 -2.40 -14.37 20.15
N THR A 252 -1.47 -15.11 19.54
CA THR A 252 -0.81 -16.29 20.16
C THR A 252 -0.35 -16.05 21.60
N SER A 253 -0.53 -17.06 22.45
CA SER A 253 -0.37 -16.93 23.91
C SER A 253 1.06 -16.87 24.41
N ASP A 254 2.01 -17.25 23.58
CA ASP A 254 3.42 -17.47 23.91
C ASP A 254 4.37 -16.46 23.26
N LEU A 255 3.86 -15.51 22.45
CA LEU A 255 4.70 -14.51 21.80
C LEU A 255 5.31 -13.54 22.81
N ASN A 256 6.62 -13.62 22.98
CA ASN A 256 7.40 -12.65 23.74
C ASN A 256 8.32 -11.86 22.80
N VAL A 257 8.00 -10.58 22.60
CA VAL A 257 8.74 -9.70 21.68
C VAL A 257 10.21 -9.52 22.11
N GLU A 258 10.49 -9.45 23.41
CA GLU A 258 11.86 -9.34 23.94
C GLU A 258 12.68 -10.60 23.64
N HIS A 259 12.07 -11.78 23.78
CA HIS A 259 12.70 -13.04 23.41
C HIS A 259 13.04 -13.10 21.92
N GLU A 260 12.12 -12.67 21.05
CA GLU A 260 12.38 -12.62 19.60
C GLU A 260 13.51 -11.65 19.23
N LEU A 261 13.61 -10.51 19.92
CA LEU A 261 14.70 -9.56 19.74
C LEU A 261 16.06 -10.13 20.16
N LYS A 262 16.10 -10.83 21.30
CA LYS A 262 17.30 -11.52 21.77
C LYS A 262 17.72 -12.61 20.78
N LEU A 263 16.77 -13.42 20.33
CA LEU A 263 16.99 -14.48 19.34
C LEU A 263 17.55 -13.91 18.02
N ALA A 264 16.97 -12.83 17.49
CA ALA A 264 17.45 -12.20 16.28
C ALA A 264 18.87 -11.62 16.46
N SER A 265 19.14 -11.00 17.61
CA SER A 265 20.46 -10.47 17.94
C SER A 265 21.53 -11.57 18.03
N GLU A 266 21.20 -12.71 18.64
CA GLU A 266 22.07 -13.88 18.71
C GLU A 266 22.29 -14.50 17.32
N ALA A 267 21.25 -14.55 16.48
CA ALA A 267 21.36 -15.04 15.10
C ALA A 267 22.32 -14.19 14.27
N VAL A 268 22.27 -12.86 14.37
CA VAL A 268 23.23 -11.96 13.71
C VAL A 268 24.67 -12.22 14.17
N ARG A 269 24.88 -12.52 15.46
CA ARG A 269 26.22 -12.86 15.98
C ARG A 269 26.69 -14.26 15.58
N LYS A 270 25.78 -15.18 15.27
CA LYS A 270 26.10 -16.58 14.95
C LYS A 270 26.27 -16.82 13.46
N PHE A 271 25.48 -16.13 12.64
CA PHE A 271 25.51 -16.32 11.20
C PHE A 271 26.64 -15.46 10.60
N HIS A 272 27.54 -16.12 9.88
CA HIS A 272 28.67 -15.48 9.21
C HIS A 272 28.84 -16.03 7.79
N GLY A 273 29.56 -15.29 6.96
CA GLY A 273 29.91 -15.69 5.59
C GLY A 273 28.82 -15.40 4.56
N SER A 274 29.01 -15.90 3.33
CA SER A 274 28.23 -15.56 2.14
C SER A 274 26.73 -15.92 2.20
N GLY A 275 26.29 -16.69 3.20
CA GLY A 275 24.89 -17.10 3.39
C GLY A 275 24.16 -16.43 4.55
N GLU A 276 24.77 -15.48 5.26
CA GLU A 276 24.20 -14.85 6.46
C GLU A 276 22.82 -14.24 6.20
N ILE A 277 22.70 -13.38 5.18
CA ILE A 277 21.44 -12.69 4.85
C ILE A 277 20.32 -13.70 4.59
N LYS A 278 20.61 -14.75 3.81
CA LYS A 278 19.63 -15.80 3.49
C LYS A 278 19.15 -16.52 4.75
N LYS A 279 20.06 -16.90 5.65
CA LYS A 279 19.71 -17.54 6.93
C LYS A 279 18.86 -16.63 7.83
N LEU A 280 19.14 -15.33 7.87
CA LEU A 280 18.35 -14.36 8.65
C LEU A 280 16.95 -14.15 8.07
N LYS A 281 16.79 -14.19 6.74
CA LYS A 281 15.48 -14.16 6.09
C LYS A 281 14.68 -15.43 6.39
N GLU A 282 15.30 -16.59 6.22
CA GLU A 282 14.71 -17.90 6.52
C GLU A 282 14.28 -17.99 7.99
N LEU A 283 15.09 -17.46 8.92
CA LEU A 283 14.75 -17.39 10.32
C LEU A 283 13.47 -16.56 10.55
N GLY A 284 13.34 -15.39 9.92
CA GLY A 284 12.14 -14.56 10.06
C GLY A 284 10.87 -15.27 9.61
N ILE A 285 10.93 -15.98 8.48
CA ILE A 285 9.81 -16.78 7.98
C ILE A 285 9.50 -17.94 8.94
N GLN A 286 10.51 -18.65 9.44
CA GLN A 286 10.32 -19.73 10.42
C GLN A 286 9.67 -19.23 11.71
N ARG A 287 10.10 -18.07 12.23
CA ARG A 287 9.50 -17.47 13.43
C ARG A 287 8.07 -17.01 13.18
N ALA A 288 7.80 -16.37 12.04
CA ALA A 288 6.45 -15.98 11.66
C ALA A 288 5.51 -17.20 11.63
N GLN A 289 5.91 -18.26 10.91
CA GLN A 289 5.11 -19.49 10.78
C GLN A 289 4.90 -20.21 12.11
N HIS A 290 5.92 -20.22 12.98
CA HIS A 290 5.83 -20.81 14.31
C HIS A 290 4.71 -20.18 15.15
N TYR A 291 4.52 -18.87 15.06
CA TYR A 291 3.48 -18.14 15.80
C TYR A 291 2.17 -17.97 15.02
N GLY A 292 2.05 -18.55 13.82
CA GLY A 292 0.82 -18.49 13.02
C GLY A 292 0.70 -17.28 12.08
N TRP A 293 1.82 -16.62 11.74
CA TRP A 293 1.89 -15.63 10.66
C TRP A 293 2.51 -16.23 9.40
N GLU A 294 2.19 -15.62 8.27
CA GLU A 294 2.59 -16.14 6.96
C GLU A 294 3.99 -15.67 6.54
N ASN A 295 4.36 -14.46 6.97
CA ASN A 295 5.61 -13.84 6.56
C ASN A 295 6.15 -12.89 7.64
N THR A 296 7.44 -12.58 7.53
CA THR A 296 8.17 -11.70 8.46
C THR A 296 7.54 -10.32 8.56
N TYR A 297 7.02 -9.78 7.45
CA TYR A 297 6.41 -8.45 7.43
C TYR A 297 5.19 -8.34 8.36
N THR A 298 4.17 -9.16 8.12
CA THR A 298 2.93 -9.13 8.91
C THR A 298 3.17 -9.48 10.38
N PHE A 299 4.08 -10.41 10.64
CA PHE A 299 4.48 -10.79 11.99
C PHE A 299 5.14 -9.64 12.75
N THR A 300 6.10 -8.95 12.13
CA THR A 300 6.80 -7.82 12.77
C THR A 300 5.91 -6.59 12.93
N LYS A 301 4.93 -6.38 12.03
CA LYS A 301 3.90 -5.35 12.20
C LYS A 301 2.96 -5.66 13.37
N ALA A 302 2.56 -6.92 13.55
CA ALA A 302 1.77 -7.35 14.71
C ALA A 302 2.51 -7.13 16.04
N MET A 303 3.82 -7.41 16.07
CA MET A 303 4.68 -7.09 17.22
C MET A 303 4.75 -5.58 17.49
N GLY A 304 4.82 -4.74 16.45
CA GLY A 304 4.79 -3.29 16.58
C GLY A 304 3.49 -2.77 17.20
N GLU A 305 2.34 -3.30 16.80
CA GLU A 305 1.05 -2.96 17.43
C GLU A 305 0.99 -3.39 18.89
N THR A 306 1.51 -4.58 19.20
CA THR A 306 1.56 -5.10 20.57
C THR A 306 2.41 -4.21 21.48
N LEU A 307 3.56 -3.74 20.97
CA LEU A 307 4.42 -2.81 21.70
C LEU A 307 3.73 -1.46 21.91
N ILE A 308 3.05 -0.91 20.91
CA ILE A 308 2.24 0.31 21.08
C ILE A 308 1.18 0.11 22.17
N GLN A 309 0.41 -0.97 22.09
CA GLN A 309 -0.64 -1.27 23.07
C GLN A 309 -0.10 -1.37 24.49
N THR A 310 1.09 -1.95 24.66
CA THR A 310 1.73 -2.14 25.97
C THR A 310 2.37 -0.86 26.50
N MET A 311 2.93 -0.04 25.62
CA MET A 311 3.73 1.13 25.99
C MET A 311 2.95 2.44 26.01
N ARG A 312 1.76 2.55 25.38
CA ARG A 312 1.10 3.85 25.15
C ARG A 312 0.74 4.63 26.41
N GLU A 313 0.51 3.98 27.53
CA GLU A 313 -0.03 4.62 28.75
C GLU A 313 -1.25 5.50 28.40
N ASP A 314 -1.20 6.79 28.71
CA ASP A 314 -2.28 7.75 28.48
C ASP A 314 -2.24 8.40 27.09
N VAL A 315 -1.29 8.03 26.22
CA VAL A 315 -1.21 8.57 24.86
C VAL A 315 -2.42 8.10 24.05
N PRO A 316 -3.22 9.02 23.46
CA PRO A 316 -4.27 8.67 22.51
C PRO A 316 -3.65 8.04 21.26
N VAL A 317 -4.15 6.87 20.86
CA VAL A 317 -3.60 6.11 19.74
C VAL A 317 -4.67 5.77 18.72
N VAL A 318 -4.37 6.00 17.45
CA VAL A 318 -5.13 5.45 16.32
C VAL A 318 -4.24 4.51 15.53
N ILE A 319 -4.70 3.29 15.28
CA ILE A 319 -4.07 2.33 14.38
C ILE A 319 -4.93 2.21 13.13
N ILE A 320 -4.36 2.52 11.96
CA ILE A 320 -4.98 2.31 10.66
C ILE A 320 -4.41 1.03 10.06
N ARG A 321 -5.25 0.06 9.74
CA ARG A 321 -4.91 -1.22 9.13
C ARG A 321 -5.47 -1.28 7.70
N PRO A 322 -4.74 -0.76 6.71
CA PRO A 322 -5.14 -0.92 5.32
C PRO A 322 -4.91 -2.35 4.83
N SER A 323 -5.72 -2.78 3.86
CA SER A 323 -5.43 -3.97 3.04
C SER A 323 -4.40 -3.66 1.94
N ILE A 324 -4.46 -4.31 0.78
CA ILE A 324 -3.49 -4.10 -0.31
C ILE A 324 -3.75 -2.73 -0.93
N ILE A 325 -2.87 -1.78 -0.65
CA ILE A 325 -3.00 -0.41 -1.16
C ILE A 325 -2.57 -0.36 -2.62
N GLU A 326 -3.49 0.03 -3.49
CA GLU A 326 -3.25 0.28 -4.91
C GLU A 326 -3.41 1.77 -5.26
N SER A 327 -3.37 2.07 -6.56
CA SER A 327 -3.45 3.44 -7.09
C SER A 327 -4.61 4.27 -6.53
N SER A 328 -4.51 5.60 -6.63
CA SER A 328 -5.63 6.48 -6.27
C SER A 328 -6.86 6.22 -7.13
N TYR A 329 -8.04 6.27 -6.51
CA TYR A 329 -9.31 6.20 -7.23
C TYR A 329 -9.68 7.55 -7.85
N LYS A 330 -9.65 8.60 -7.03
CA LYS A 330 -10.02 9.98 -7.42
C LYS A 330 -8.87 10.95 -7.22
N GLU A 331 -8.19 10.90 -6.07
CA GLU A 331 -7.33 12.00 -5.62
C GLU A 331 -5.85 11.62 -5.38
N PRO A 332 -4.90 12.56 -5.56
CA PRO A 332 -5.07 13.90 -6.15
C PRO A 332 -5.39 13.88 -7.65
N PHE A 333 -5.14 12.75 -8.31
CA PHE A 333 -5.71 12.44 -9.62
C PHE A 333 -5.82 10.92 -9.78
N PRO A 334 -6.74 10.42 -10.61
CA PRO A 334 -6.97 8.99 -10.77
C PRO A 334 -5.73 8.22 -11.28
N GLY A 335 -5.48 7.05 -10.70
CA GLY A 335 -4.46 6.12 -11.16
C GLY A 335 -3.04 6.53 -10.80
N TRP A 336 -2.85 7.46 -9.86
CA TRP A 336 -1.51 7.74 -9.33
C TRP A 336 -1.05 6.57 -8.46
N ILE A 337 0.13 6.04 -8.78
CA ILE A 337 0.76 4.94 -8.08
C ILE A 337 2.27 5.19 -8.10
N GLN A 338 2.96 4.78 -7.03
CA GLN A 338 4.42 4.89 -6.95
C GLN A 338 5.03 3.48 -6.87
N GLY A 339 5.78 3.14 -7.90
CA GLY A 339 6.40 1.83 -8.09
C GLY A 339 5.40 0.70 -8.32
N ILE A 340 5.94 -0.48 -8.64
CA ILE A 340 5.17 -1.72 -8.89
C ILE A 340 4.80 -2.38 -7.55
N ARG A 341 3.51 -2.60 -7.30
CA ARG A 341 2.90 -3.09 -6.05
C ARG A 341 2.35 -4.50 -6.21
N MET A 342 2.24 -5.24 -5.10
CA MET A 342 1.63 -6.58 -4.96
C MET A 342 1.21 -7.31 -6.26
N THR A 343 0.03 -7.02 -6.84
CA THR A 343 -0.49 -7.73 -8.02
C THR A 343 0.16 -7.32 -9.33
N ASP A 344 0.72 -6.11 -9.39
CA ASP A 344 1.25 -5.49 -10.60
C ASP A 344 2.33 -6.32 -11.31
N PRO A 345 3.32 -6.95 -10.65
CA PRO A 345 4.31 -7.78 -11.34
C PRO A 345 3.65 -8.95 -12.08
N MET A 346 2.59 -9.54 -11.54
CA MET A 346 1.88 -10.65 -12.18
C MET A 346 1.10 -10.17 -13.40
N ILE A 347 0.40 -9.04 -13.29
CA ILE A 347 -0.32 -8.43 -14.42
C ILE A 347 0.65 -8.02 -15.53
N LEU A 348 1.76 -7.39 -15.18
CA LEU A 348 2.78 -6.96 -16.14
C LEU A 348 3.49 -8.16 -16.80
N ALA A 349 3.74 -9.24 -16.05
CA ALA A 349 4.32 -10.46 -16.60
C ALA A 349 3.33 -11.17 -17.56
N TYR A 350 2.06 -11.23 -17.17
CA TYR A 350 1.00 -11.79 -18.00
C TYR A 350 0.80 -10.99 -19.28
N GLY A 351 0.69 -9.66 -19.19
CA GLY A 351 0.55 -8.77 -20.35
C GLY A 351 1.75 -8.78 -21.30
N LYS A 352 2.90 -9.32 -20.87
CA LYS A 352 4.09 -9.56 -21.71
C LYS A 352 4.18 -11.00 -22.22
N GLY A 353 3.20 -11.85 -21.94
CA GLY A 353 3.20 -13.27 -22.30
C GLY A 353 4.26 -14.11 -21.56
N GLN A 354 4.72 -13.68 -20.38
CA GLN A 354 5.73 -14.39 -19.59
C GLN A 354 5.12 -15.45 -18.66
N ILE A 355 3.85 -15.28 -18.33
CA ILE A 355 3.02 -16.24 -17.58
C ILE A 355 1.64 -16.30 -18.23
N SER A 356 0.93 -17.42 -18.08
CA SER A 356 -0.45 -17.61 -18.60
C SER A 356 -1.48 -17.87 -17.49
N GLY A 357 -1.07 -17.79 -16.23
CA GLY A 357 -1.88 -18.20 -15.11
C GLY A 357 -1.32 -17.74 -13.78
N PHE A 358 -2.07 -18.02 -12.72
CA PHE A 358 -1.79 -17.62 -11.35
C PHE A 358 -1.96 -18.81 -10.41
N TRP A 359 -1.06 -18.99 -9.45
CA TRP A 359 -1.24 -19.96 -8.36
C TRP A 359 -2.11 -19.31 -7.28
N GLY A 360 -3.37 -19.75 -7.19
CA GLY A 360 -4.36 -19.12 -6.32
C GLY A 360 -5.75 -19.70 -6.54
N ASP A 361 -6.68 -19.27 -5.70
CA ASP A 361 -8.11 -19.57 -5.87
C ASP A 361 -8.84 -18.37 -6.46
N SER A 362 -9.51 -18.59 -7.59
CA SER A 362 -10.36 -17.59 -8.26
C SER A 362 -11.46 -17.03 -7.36
N GLN A 363 -11.87 -17.78 -6.33
CA GLN A 363 -12.93 -17.41 -5.40
C GLN A 363 -12.42 -16.69 -4.15
N SER A 364 -11.11 -16.61 -3.92
CA SER A 364 -10.52 -15.84 -2.82
C SER A 364 -10.87 -14.36 -2.95
N PHE A 365 -11.05 -13.70 -1.80
CA PHE A 365 -11.23 -12.26 -1.76
C PHE A 365 -9.90 -11.56 -2.05
N LEU A 366 -9.90 -10.69 -3.05
CA LEU A 366 -8.76 -9.84 -3.35
C LEU A 366 -9.01 -8.47 -2.71
N ASP A 367 -8.57 -8.31 -1.47
CA ASP A 367 -8.82 -7.08 -0.71
C ASP A 367 -7.84 -5.96 -1.10
N ILE A 368 -8.22 -5.24 -2.16
CA ILE A 368 -7.54 -4.04 -2.65
C ILE A 368 -8.23 -2.80 -2.09
N ILE A 369 -7.45 -1.77 -1.74
CA ILE A 369 -7.97 -0.48 -1.30
C ILE A 369 -7.25 0.67 -2.05
N PRO A 370 -7.96 1.63 -2.64
CA PRO A 370 -7.33 2.82 -3.21
C PRO A 370 -6.62 3.67 -2.15
N VAL A 371 -5.41 4.16 -2.47
CA VAL A 371 -4.57 4.92 -1.52
C VAL A 371 -5.25 6.19 -0.97
N ASP A 372 -6.07 6.87 -1.76
CA ASP A 372 -6.79 8.08 -1.37
C ASP A 372 -7.88 7.79 -0.33
N MET A 373 -8.57 6.66 -0.42
CA MET A 373 -9.51 6.23 0.62
C MET A 373 -8.80 5.92 1.94
N VAL A 374 -7.61 5.30 1.90
CA VAL A 374 -6.79 5.09 3.10
C VAL A 374 -6.39 6.41 3.74
N VAL A 375 -5.99 7.39 2.93
CA VAL A 375 -5.60 8.73 3.41
C VAL A 375 -6.79 9.47 4.01
N ASN A 376 -7.95 9.45 3.36
CA ASN A 376 -9.15 10.13 3.84
C ASN A 376 -9.64 9.52 5.17
N ALA A 377 -9.69 8.19 5.27
CA ALA A 377 -10.01 7.49 6.52
C ALA A 377 -9.01 7.83 7.64
N THR A 378 -7.72 7.90 7.30
CA THR A 378 -6.65 8.28 8.24
C THR A 378 -6.87 9.68 8.80
N ILE A 379 -7.18 10.66 7.94
CA ILE A 379 -7.41 12.06 8.34
C ILE A 379 -8.70 12.19 9.17
N ALA A 380 -9.78 11.52 8.78
CA ALA A 380 -11.04 11.54 9.52
C ALA A 380 -10.88 10.91 10.91
N ALA A 381 -10.20 9.75 11.01
CA ALA A 381 -9.92 9.10 12.29
C ALA A 381 -9.01 9.96 13.17
N MET A 382 -8.04 10.65 12.56
CA MET A 382 -7.14 11.57 13.25
C MET A 382 -7.92 12.73 13.89
N ALA A 383 -8.84 13.34 13.16
CA ALA A 383 -9.67 14.44 13.68
C ALA A 383 -10.62 13.98 14.79
N LYS A 384 -11.28 12.83 14.60
CA LYS A 384 -12.21 12.26 15.59
C LYS A 384 -11.54 12.00 16.94
N HIS A 385 -10.30 11.49 16.93
CA HIS A 385 -9.62 11.04 18.16
C HIS A 385 -8.60 12.04 18.71
N GLY A 386 -8.11 12.99 17.91
CA GLY A 386 -7.17 14.02 18.37
C GLY A 386 -7.78 15.07 19.31
N CYS A 387 -9.11 15.04 19.52
CA CYS A 387 -9.83 15.92 20.43
C CYS A 387 -10.45 15.19 21.64
N ARG A 388 -10.27 13.86 21.76
CA ARG A 388 -10.96 13.00 22.74
C ARG A 388 -9.98 12.32 23.72
N ASN A 389 -10.53 11.55 24.66
CA ASN A 389 -9.81 10.88 25.73
C ASN A 389 -8.77 9.83 25.22
N SER A 390 -7.93 9.35 26.14
CA SER A 390 -6.79 8.43 25.98
C SER A 390 -7.12 7.00 25.50
N ASP A 391 -8.01 6.84 24.54
CA ASP A 391 -8.37 5.53 23.96
C ASP A 391 -7.39 5.10 22.86
N LEU A 392 -7.27 3.79 22.69
CA LEU A 392 -6.70 3.21 21.47
C LEU A 392 -7.84 2.75 20.57
N LYS A 393 -7.83 3.22 19.32
CA LYS A 393 -8.82 2.84 18.31
C LYS A 393 -8.15 2.24 17.09
N VAL A 394 -8.78 1.21 16.55
CA VAL A 394 -8.30 0.48 15.37
C VAL A 394 -9.33 0.65 14.26
N TYR A 395 -8.82 0.89 13.05
CA TYR A 395 -9.60 1.03 11.83
C TYR A 395 -9.06 0.08 10.78
N ASN A 396 -9.86 -0.88 10.32
CA ASN A 396 -9.57 -1.70 9.16
C ASN A 396 -10.09 -0.96 7.93
N VAL A 397 -9.17 -0.40 7.14
CA VAL A 397 -9.52 0.32 5.91
C VAL A 397 -9.35 -0.63 4.74
N THR A 398 -10.41 -1.39 4.50
CA THR A 398 -10.42 -2.59 3.66
C THR A 398 -11.68 -2.65 2.81
N SER A 399 -11.66 -3.42 1.73
CA SER A 399 -12.80 -3.57 0.80
C SER A 399 -13.61 -4.88 1.00
N SER A 400 -13.07 -5.86 1.73
CA SER A 400 -13.70 -7.20 1.84
C SER A 400 -14.92 -7.28 2.76
N SER A 401 -15.21 -6.22 3.53
CA SER A 401 -16.34 -6.15 4.49
C SER A 401 -17.72 -6.04 3.82
N HIS A 402 -17.76 -5.68 2.53
CA HIS A 402 -19.00 -5.42 1.81
C HIS A 402 -19.70 -6.67 1.28
N ALA A 403 -20.96 -6.49 0.86
CA ALA A 403 -21.78 -7.58 0.34
C ALA A 403 -21.22 -8.20 -0.96
N HIS A 404 -20.52 -7.41 -1.78
CA HIS A 404 -19.93 -7.83 -3.06
C HIS A 404 -18.44 -7.46 -3.10
N PRO A 405 -17.60 -8.17 -2.33
CA PRO A 405 -16.16 -7.93 -2.33
C PRO A 405 -15.55 -8.46 -3.64
N LEU A 406 -14.52 -7.78 -4.15
CA LEU A 406 -13.81 -8.15 -5.36
C LEU A 406 -13.15 -9.53 -5.20
N ARG A 407 -13.42 -10.44 -6.14
CA ARG A 407 -12.76 -11.76 -6.19
C ARG A 407 -11.51 -11.72 -7.07
N ALA A 408 -10.55 -12.59 -6.76
CA ALA A 408 -9.34 -12.72 -7.57
C ALA A 408 -9.64 -13.06 -9.04
N GLY A 409 -10.62 -13.93 -9.30
CA GLY A 409 -11.06 -14.28 -10.66
C GLY A 409 -11.59 -13.06 -11.43
N GLU A 410 -12.43 -12.25 -10.79
CA GLU A 410 -13.02 -11.04 -11.39
C GLU A 410 -11.95 -10.01 -11.73
N TYR A 411 -11.02 -9.77 -10.81
CA TYR A 411 -9.89 -8.87 -11.04
C TYR A 411 -9.05 -9.29 -12.25
N MET A 412 -8.73 -10.59 -12.35
CA MET A 412 -7.93 -11.12 -13.45
C MET A 412 -8.68 -11.09 -14.78
N ASP A 413 -9.99 -11.29 -14.79
CA ASP A 413 -10.83 -11.17 -15.99
C ASP A 413 -10.88 -9.72 -16.50
N LEU A 414 -11.03 -8.74 -15.59
CA LEU A 414 -10.96 -7.31 -15.94
C LEU A 414 -9.58 -6.92 -16.45
N ALA A 415 -8.51 -7.42 -15.83
CA ALA A 415 -7.14 -7.20 -16.30
C ALA A 415 -6.89 -7.83 -17.68
N TYR A 416 -7.44 -9.03 -17.93
CA TYR A 416 -7.39 -9.67 -19.23
C TYR A 416 -8.07 -8.83 -20.31
N GLN A 417 -9.31 -8.38 -20.08
CA GLN A 417 -10.05 -7.55 -21.02
C GLN A 417 -9.28 -6.27 -21.37
N HIS A 418 -8.77 -5.56 -20.35
CA HIS A 418 -7.97 -4.36 -20.56
C HIS A 418 -6.72 -4.63 -21.41
N LEU A 419 -6.02 -5.75 -21.15
CA LEU A 419 -4.80 -6.10 -21.87
C LEU A 419 -5.06 -6.60 -23.30
N CYS A 420 -6.25 -7.13 -23.61
CA CYS A 420 -6.67 -7.39 -24.98
C CYS A 420 -6.91 -6.09 -25.77
N ASP A 421 -7.53 -5.10 -25.14
CA ASP A 421 -7.83 -3.82 -25.80
C ASP A 421 -6.60 -2.90 -25.89
N PHE A 422 -5.73 -2.94 -24.86
CA PHE A 422 -4.55 -2.07 -24.73
C PHE A 422 -3.27 -2.87 -24.46
N PRO A 423 -2.86 -3.76 -25.38
CA PRO A 423 -1.77 -4.69 -25.16
C PRO A 423 -0.45 -4.00 -24.80
N LEU A 424 0.35 -4.67 -23.95
CA LEU A 424 1.70 -4.22 -23.60
C LEU A 424 2.74 -4.66 -24.64
N THR A 425 2.46 -5.75 -25.35
CA THR A 425 3.28 -6.34 -26.43
C THR A 425 2.37 -6.86 -27.54
N VAL A 426 2.92 -7.20 -28.72
CA VAL A 426 2.15 -7.68 -29.89
C VAL A 426 1.75 -9.17 -29.74
N ILE A 427 1.48 -9.63 -28.52
CA ILE A 427 1.18 -11.03 -28.21
C ILE A 427 -0.32 -11.17 -27.96
N ASP A 428 -0.94 -12.15 -28.62
CA ASP A 428 -2.31 -12.55 -28.32
C ASP A 428 -2.34 -13.29 -26.97
N LEU A 429 -3.09 -12.75 -26.01
CA LEU A 429 -3.20 -13.29 -24.67
C LEU A 429 -4.33 -14.33 -24.58
N GLU A 430 -4.04 -15.47 -23.97
CA GLU A 430 -5.06 -16.43 -23.52
C GLU A 430 -5.62 -16.01 -22.16
N ARG A 431 -6.91 -16.25 -21.91
CA ARG A 431 -7.52 -16.04 -20.59
C ARG A 431 -6.75 -16.76 -19.49
N TRP A 432 -6.62 -16.12 -18.33
CA TRP A 432 -5.88 -16.63 -17.17
C TRP A 432 -6.32 -18.03 -16.75
N LYS A 433 -5.33 -18.86 -16.40
CA LYS A 433 -5.53 -20.15 -15.75
C LYS A 433 -5.22 -20.05 -14.26
N PHE A 434 -6.16 -20.48 -13.41
CA PHE A 434 -5.91 -20.63 -11.98
C PHE A 434 -5.36 -22.04 -11.72
N HIS A 435 -4.17 -22.10 -11.14
CA HIS A 435 -3.56 -23.34 -10.72
C HIS A 435 -3.84 -23.55 -9.24
N SER A 436 -4.34 -24.73 -8.86
CA SER A 436 -4.57 -25.10 -7.46
C SER A 436 -3.28 -25.56 -6.76
N SER A 437 -2.23 -25.88 -7.51
CA SER A 437 -0.93 -26.30 -6.98
C SER A 437 0.21 -25.46 -7.55
N LEU A 438 1.25 -25.28 -6.73
CA LEU A 438 2.48 -24.62 -7.16
C LEU A 438 3.15 -25.39 -8.31
N ASP A 439 3.11 -26.73 -8.29
CA ASP A 439 3.69 -27.55 -9.35
C ASP A 439 3.00 -27.30 -10.69
N GLY A 440 1.66 -27.20 -10.70
CA GLY A 440 0.90 -26.89 -11.91
C GLY A 440 1.25 -25.52 -12.48
N PHE A 441 1.39 -24.50 -11.62
CA PHE A 441 1.85 -23.18 -12.03
C PHE A 441 3.30 -23.23 -12.56
N THR A 442 4.18 -23.93 -11.86
CA THR A 442 5.60 -24.07 -12.21
C THR A 442 5.76 -24.73 -13.58
N SER A 443 5.03 -25.81 -13.86
CA SER A 443 5.00 -26.47 -15.16
C SER A 443 4.51 -25.52 -16.27
N SER A 444 3.44 -24.76 -16.00
CA SER A 444 2.93 -23.79 -16.98
C SER A 444 3.95 -22.70 -17.33
N VAL A 445 4.67 -22.18 -16.34
CA VAL A 445 5.73 -21.17 -16.57
C VAL A 445 6.92 -21.80 -17.29
N PHE A 446 7.31 -23.02 -16.91
CA PHE A 446 8.38 -23.76 -17.57
C PHE A 446 8.09 -23.93 -19.07
N ASP A 447 6.87 -24.34 -19.44
CA ASP A 447 6.48 -24.58 -20.83
C ASP A 447 6.55 -23.29 -21.68
N ILE A 448 6.14 -22.15 -21.11
CA ILE A 448 6.24 -20.85 -21.77
C ILE A 448 7.71 -20.50 -22.03
N ILE A 449 8.56 -20.59 -21.02
CA ILE A 449 9.98 -20.27 -21.15
C ILE A 449 10.65 -21.21 -22.17
N ALA A 450 10.37 -22.51 -22.09
CA ALA A 450 10.92 -23.50 -23.01
C ALA A 450 10.49 -23.23 -24.46
N LYS A 451 9.22 -22.84 -24.68
CA LYS A 451 8.70 -22.45 -26.01
C LYS A 451 9.40 -21.20 -26.53
N GLN A 452 9.61 -20.19 -25.68
CA GLN A 452 10.32 -18.96 -26.04
C GLN A 452 11.78 -19.25 -26.42
N GLU A 453 12.50 -20.07 -25.64
CA GLU A 453 13.89 -20.44 -25.92
C GLU A 453 14.02 -21.18 -27.26
N ARG A 454 13.09 -22.12 -27.57
CA ARG A 454 13.06 -22.85 -28.86
C ARG A 454 12.78 -21.94 -30.06
N GLY A 455 11.93 -20.92 -29.88
CA GLY A 455 11.62 -19.96 -30.94
C GLY A 455 12.82 -19.09 -31.35
N THR A 456 13.74 -18.82 -30.43
CA THR A 456 14.99 -18.07 -30.70
C THR A 456 16.09 -18.88 -31.38
N THR A 457 16.08 -20.20 -31.29
CA THR A 457 17.16 -21.05 -31.82
C THR A 457 16.98 -21.48 -33.28
N ASN A 458 15.80 -21.26 -33.87
CA ASN A 458 15.46 -21.74 -35.22
C ASN A 458 15.85 -20.79 -36.38
N GLU A 459 16.71 -19.78 -36.15
CA GLU A 459 17.23 -18.92 -37.23
C GLU A 459 18.50 -19.45 -37.93
N GLY A 460 18.97 -20.67 -37.62
CA GLY A 460 20.05 -21.28 -38.41
C GLY A 460 20.65 -22.55 -37.83
N GLY A 461 20.01 -23.70 -38.04
CA GLY A 461 20.60 -25.01 -37.77
C GLY A 461 19.57 -26.10 -37.55
N GLU A 462 19.79 -27.25 -38.18
CA GLU A 462 18.96 -28.45 -38.08
C GLU A 462 18.76 -28.88 -36.61
N ALA A 463 17.51 -29.20 -36.27
CA ALA A 463 17.07 -29.47 -34.91
C ALA A 463 17.55 -30.83 -34.41
N GLU A 464 18.50 -30.83 -33.47
CA GLU A 464 18.67 -31.96 -32.55
C GLU A 464 17.60 -31.89 -31.45
N GLU A 465 16.68 -32.85 -31.48
CA GLU A 465 15.74 -33.16 -30.41
C GLU A 465 16.47 -33.63 -29.14
N SER A 466 16.97 -32.74 -28.27
CA SER A 466 17.18 -33.10 -26.84
C SER A 466 17.46 -31.92 -25.90
N HIS A 467 16.54 -30.98 -25.70
CA HIS A 467 16.63 -30.12 -24.50
C HIS A 467 15.30 -30.04 -23.75
N THR A 468 15.03 -31.07 -22.93
CA THR A 468 14.07 -31.04 -21.80
C THR A 468 14.56 -30.17 -20.63
N THR A 469 15.65 -29.42 -20.81
CA THR A 469 16.30 -28.63 -19.76
C THR A 469 16.38 -27.16 -20.17
N LEU A 470 15.80 -26.26 -19.37
CA LEU A 470 15.90 -24.81 -19.56
C LEU A 470 17.36 -24.34 -19.52
N SER A 471 17.67 -23.28 -20.26
CA SER A 471 18.94 -22.57 -20.14
C SER A 471 19.16 -22.04 -18.70
N PHE A 472 20.39 -21.66 -18.36
CA PHE A 472 20.65 -21.00 -17.05
C PHE A 472 19.79 -19.74 -16.86
N LYS A 473 19.56 -18.98 -17.95
CA LYS A 473 18.68 -17.81 -17.94
C LYS A 473 17.23 -18.21 -17.72
N GLY A 474 16.74 -19.22 -18.42
CA GLY A 474 15.39 -19.74 -18.27
C GLY A 474 15.09 -20.24 -16.86
N LYS A 475 16.03 -21.00 -16.25
CA LYS A 475 15.94 -21.45 -14.85
C LYS A 475 15.82 -20.28 -13.88
N ARG A 476 16.62 -19.22 -14.05
CA ARG A 476 16.52 -18.02 -13.20
C ARG A 476 15.19 -17.29 -13.32
N ILE A 477 14.59 -17.26 -14.51
CA ILE A 477 13.27 -16.66 -14.73
C ILE A 477 12.19 -17.52 -14.05
N LEU A 478 12.26 -18.84 -14.21
CA LEU A 478 11.36 -19.78 -13.53
C LEU A 478 11.45 -19.62 -12.01
N ASP A 479 12.66 -19.64 -11.45
CA ASP A 479 12.90 -19.48 -10.01
C ASP A 479 12.32 -18.15 -9.49
N TYR A 480 12.42 -17.08 -10.27
CA TYR A 480 11.82 -15.79 -9.94
C TYR A 480 10.29 -15.87 -9.83
N PHE A 481 9.61 -16.43 -10.83
CA PHE A 481 8.14 -16.54 -10.80
C PHE A 481 7.65 -17.51 -9.72
N VAL A 482 8.35 -18.61 -9.50
CA VAL A 482 8.05 -19.55 -8.39
C VAL A 482 8.22 -18.85 -7.04
N SER A 483 9.29 -18.06 -6.86
CA SER A 483 9.50 -17.27 -5.64
C SER A 483 8.40 -16.24 -5.44
N LEU A 484 7.96 -15.57 -6.51
CA LEU A 484 6.89 -14.58 -6.46
C LEU A 484 5.55 -15.23 -6.09
N ALA A 485 5.22 -16.37 -6.69
CA ALA A 485 4.01 -17.13 -6.40
C ALA A 485 3.97 -17.59 -4.93
N ARG A 486 5.08 -18.10 -4.39
CA ARG A 486 5.21 -18.42 -2.95
C ARG A 486 5.05 -17.21 -2.04
N THR A 487 5.55 -16.06 -2.48
CA THR A 487 5.44 -14.81 -1.72
C THR A 487 3.98 -14.34 -1.60
N TYR A 488 3.16 -14.61 -2.62
CA TYR A 488 1.77 -14.17 -2.69
C TYR A 488 0.74 -15.22 -2.31
N GLU A 489 1.13 -16.49 -2.19
CA GLU A 489 0.26 -17.60 -1.76
C GLU A 489 -0.68 -17.22 -0.60
N PRO A 490 -0.21 -16.63 0.52
CA PRO A 490 -1.09 -16.37 1.66
C PRO A 490 -2.25 -15.42 1.36
N TYR A 491 -2.08 -14.56 0.36
CA TYR A 491 -3.07 -13.59 -0.09
C TYR A 491 -3.93 -14.16 -1.22
N ALA A 492 -3.35 -15.01 -2.07
CA ALA A 492 -4.03 -15.72 -3.15
C ALA A 492 -5.06 -16.75 -2.65
N PHE A 493 -4.88 -17.25 -1.43
CA PHE A 493 -5.77 -18.20 -0.75
C PHE A 493 -6.42 -17.61 0.50
N PHE A 494 -6.41 -16.29 0.65
CA PHE A 494 -6.95 -15.64 1.85
C PHE A 494 -8.47 -15.70 1.88
N GLN A 495 -9.03 -16.34 2.90
CA GLN A 495 -10.48 -16.53 3.06
C GLN A 495 -11.09 -15.69 4.19
N ALA A 496 -10.28 -14.86 4.86
CA ALA A 496 -10.78 -14.00 5.92
C ALA A 496 -11.41 -12.72 5.35
N ARG A 497 -12.33 -12.13 6.11
CA ARG A 497 -12.90 -10.80 5.88
C ARG A 497 -12.55 -9.89 7.02
N PHE A 498 -12.17 -8.67 6.72
CA PHE A 498 -11.93 -7.67 7.75
C PHE A 498 -13.26 -6.99 8.09
N ASP A 499 -13.66 -7.04 9.36
CA ASP A 499 -14.73 -6.19 9.87
C ASP A 499 -14.25 -4.74 9.84
N ASP A 500 -15.13 -3.83 9.47
CA ASP A 500 -14.88 -2.40 9.28
C ASP A 500 -15.89 -1.55 10.05
N THR A 501 -16.47 -2.09 11.13
CA THR A 501 -17.56 -1.45 11.88
C THR A 501 -17.20 -0.06 12.41
N ASN A 502 -16.03 0.14 13.00
CA ASN A 502 -15.49 1.44 13.40
C ASN A 502 -15.29 2.35 12.18
N THR A 503 -14.79 1.81 11.06
CA THR A 503 -14.58 2.57 9.81
C THR A 503 -15.90 3.07 9.23
N ARG A 504 -16.94 2.23 9.17
CA ARG A 504 -18.29 2.63 8.73
C ARG A 504 -18.96 3.60 9.73
N SER A 505 -18.78 3.38 11.02
CA SER A 505 -19.27 4.29 12.06
C SER A 505 -18.60 5.67 11.96
N LEU A 506 -17.33 5.75 11.55
CA LEU A 506 -16.66 7.01 11.32
C LEU A 506 -17.30 7.80 10.16
N ILE A 507 -17.63 7.14 9.05
CA ILE A 507 -18.33 7.77 7.92
C ILE A 507 -19.69 8.34 8.37
N GLN A 508 -20.43 7.58 9.20
CA GLN A 508 -21.74 8.00 9.70
C GLN A 508 -21.70 9.22 10.64
N GLU A 509 -20.55 9.48 11.26
CA GLU A 509 -20.35 10.64 12.14
C GLU A 509 -19.87 11.88 11.38
N MET A 510 -19.46 11.77 10.12
CA MET A 510 -18.99 12.88 9.31
C MET A 510 -20.15 13.75 8.81
N SER A 511 -19.89 15.05 8.63
CA SER A 511 -20.84 15.94 7.95
C SER A 511 -20.84 15.71 6.44
N MET A 512 -21.84 16.25 5.73
CA MET A 512 -21.90 16.12 4.26
C MET A 512 -20.71 16.80 3.58
N GLU A 513 -20.26 17.94 4.09
CA GLU A 513 -19.07 18.65 3.59
C GLU A 513 -17.79 17.83 3.83
N GLU A 514 -17.70 17.15 4.98
CA GLU A 514 -16.58 16.26 5.28
C GLU A 514 -16.60 15.01 4.39
N ILE A 515 -17.76 14.43 4.12
CA ILE A 515 -17.91 13.31 3.18
C ILE A 515 -17.51 13.74 1.77
N GLU A 516 -17.96 14.92 1.31
CA GLU A 516 -17.58 15.43 -0.01
C GLU A 516 -16.07 15.63 -0.14
N MET A 517 -15.42 16.16 0.90
CA MET A 517 -13.98 16.43 0.87
C MET A 517 -13.10 15.22 1.20
N PHE A 518 -13.58 14.27 2.01
CA PHE A 518 -12.79 13.16 2.55
C PHE A 518 -13.55 11.84 2.41
N ASP A 519 -14.17 11.58 1.27
CA ASP A 519 -14.86 10.32 0.99
C ASP A 519 -13.91 9.12 1.06
N PHE A 520 -14.34 8.08 1.76
CA PHE A 520 -13.71 6.75 1.79
C PHE A 520 -14.75 5.63 1.91
N ASP A 521 -16.00 5.85 1.47
CA ASP A 521 -16.96 4.76 1.39
C ASP A 521 -16.59 3.83 0.23
N VAL A 522 -15.96 2.73 0.60
CA VAL A 522 -15.54 1.63 -0.25
C VAL A 522 -16.70 0.98 -1.04
N LYS A 523 -17.97 1.17 -0.63
CA LYS A 523 -19.15 0.76 -1.43
C LYS A 523 -19.33 1.56 -2.71
N SER A 524 -18.73 2.75 -2.79
CA SER A 524 -18.80 3.63 -3.96
C SER A 524 -17.81 3.25 -5.06
N ILE A 525 -16.96 2.24 -4.83
CA ILE A 525 -16.00 1.76 -5.83
C ILE A 525 -16.76 1.01 -6.91
N ASP A 526 -16.73 1.55 -8.13
CA ASP A 526 -17.00 0.78 -9.34
C ASP A 526 -15.72 0.03 -9.71
N TRP A 527 -15.68 -1.27 -9.41
CA TRP A 527 -14.48 -2.09 -9.60
C TRP A 527 -14.06 -2.20 -11.06
N GLU A 528 -15.01 -2.32 -11.98
CA GLU A 528 -14.72 -2.37 -13.42
C GLU A 528 -14.09 -1.05 -13.86
N HIS A 529 -14.71 0.07 -13.51
CA HIS A 529 -14.15 1.38 -13.81
C HIS A 529 -12.76 1.57 -13.20
N TYR A 530 -12.62 1.29 -11.90
CA TYR A 530 -11.37 1.46 -11.18
C TYR A 530 -10.25 0.61 -11.79
N ILE A 531 -10.48 -0.67 -12.05
CA ILE A 531 -9.43 -1.56 -12.57
C ILE A 531 -9.09 -1.19 -14.02
N VAL A 532 -10.09 -1.14 -14.91
CA VAL A 532 -9.88 -1.02 -16.36
C VAL A 532 -9.48 0.39 -16.78
N ASN A 533 -10.10 1.42 -16.18
CA ASN A 533 -9.95 2.80 -16.65
C ASN A 533 -9.03 3.66 -15.77
N VAL A 534 -8.73 3.23 -14.55
CA VAL A 534 -7.94 4.02 -13.59
C VAL A 534 -6.62 3.34 -13.23
N HIS A 535 -6.68 2.18 -12.60
CA HIS A 535 -5.53 1.47 -12.04
C HIS A 535 -4.59 0.94 -13.13
N LEU A 536 -5.07 0.14 -14.08
CA LEU A 536 -4.22 -0.44 -15.13
C LEU A 536 -3.58 0.60 -16.05
N PRO A 537 -4.27 1.66 -16.50
CA PRO A 537 -3.64 2.79 -17.18
C PRO A 537 -2.58 3.49 -16.32
N GLY A 538 -2.86 3.68 -15.02
CA GLY A 538 -1.93 4.24 -14.04
C GLY A 538 -0.66 3.40 -13.89
N LEU A 539 -0.81 2.09 -13.75
CA LEU A 539 0.27 1.11 -13.69
C LEU A 539 1.11 1.12 -14.96
N LYS A 540 0.47 1.15 -16.14
CA LYS A 540 1.17 1.25 -17.43
C LYS A 540 2.05 2.50 -17.47
N ARG A 541 1.51 3.66 -17.10
CA ARG A 541 2.26 4.93 -17.03
C ARG A 541 3.45 4.84 -16.08
N GLU A 542 3.27 4.28 -14.89
CA GLU A 542 4.35 4.14 -13.90
C GLU A 542 5.44 3.17 -14.39
N SER A 543 5.05 2.04 -14.98
CA SER A 543 6.00 1.06 -15.53
C SER A 543 6.88 1.62 -16.65
N LEU A 544 6.40 2.64 -17.38
CA LEU A 544 7.18 3.33 -18.42
C LEU A 544 8.18 4.34 -17.84
N LYS A 545 7.86 4.96 -16.68
CA LYS A 545 8.82 5.82 -15.97
C LYS A 545 10.00 5.01 -15.44
N GLU A 546 9.76 3.81 -14.91
CA GLU A 546 10.85 2.93 -14.44
C GLU A 546 11.83 2.53 -15.54
N ARG A 547 11.39 2.47 -16.80
CA ARG A 547 12.28 2.16 -17.94
C ARG A 547 13.13 3.34 -18.41
N SER A 548 12.77 4.55 -18.01
CA SER A 548 13.41 5.80 -18.47
C SER A 548 14.51 6.29 -17.52
N ASN A 549 14.64 5.66 -16.35
CA ASN A 549 15.66 5.90 -15.32
C ASN A 549 16.64 4.72 -15.25
#